data_AF-A0A9P1BIZ7-F1
#
_entry.id   AF-A0A9P1BIZ7-F1
#
_cell.length_a   1.000
_cell.length_b   1.000
_cell.length_c   1.000
_cell.angle_alpha   90.00
_cell.angle_beta   90.00
_cell.angle_gamma   90.00
#
_symmetry.space_group_name_H-M   'P 1'
#
loop_
_entity.id
_entity.type
_entity.pdbx_description
1 polymer ?
#
loop_
_entity_poly.entity_id
_entity_poly.type
_entity_poly.pdbx_seq_one_letter_code
_entity_poly.pdbx_strand_id
1 'polypeptide(L)'
;MAVRNTRPGGLLMVAPPCATWVFLCSAVTGRSWSNPGGNSQRCVELANILVLRLIYILFYAVKRNVKILIEQPQSSVMWMWRPVRKFLHWAGCRTECYSFLLASACELNMESCDLWHTW
;
A
#
# COMPACT_ATOMS: atom_id res chain seq x y z
N MET A 1 -4.65 -0.55 17.43
CA MET A 1 -3.51 -0.53 18.38
C MET A 1 -2.48 0.55 18.09
N ALA A 2 -2.06 0.84 16.85
CA ALA A 2 -1.41 2.12 16.53
C ALA A 2 -2.41 3.14 15.97
N VAL A 3 -3.07 2.80 14.86
CA VAL A 3 -4.07 3.65 14.17
C VAL A 3 -5.20 4.13 15.07
N ARG A 4 -5.69 3.28 15.98
CA ARG A 4 -6.77 3.63 16.92
C ARG A 4 -6.41 4.82 17.80
N ASN A 5 -5.15 4.92 18.21
CA ASN A 5 -4.66 5.92 19.15
C ASN A 5 -4.14 7.17 18.42
N THR A 6 -3.99 7.11 17.10
CA THR A 6 -3.62 8.26 16.27
C THR A 6 -4.79 9.25 16.24
N ARG A 7 -4.48 10.54 16.47
CA ARG A 7 -5.45 11.63 16.38
C ARG A 7 -5.85 11.87 14.92
N PRO A 8 -7.07 12.36 14.64
CA PRO A 8 -7.42 12.87 13.31
C PRO A 8 -6.38 13.90 12.84
N GLY A 9 -5.99 13.83 11.57
CA GLY A 9 -4.91 14.61 10.97
C GLY A 9 -3.49 14.10 11.28
N GLY A 10 -3.34 13.12 12.17
CA GLY A 10 -2.05 12.50 12.49
C GLY A 10 -1.50 11.65 11.35
N LEU A 11 -0.24 11.26 11.46
CA LEU A 11 0.47 10.47 10.45
C LEU A 11 0.64 9.01 10.89
N LEU A 12 0.36 8.08 9.98
CA LEU A 12 0.67 6.67 10.08
C LEU A 12 1.75 6.33 9.04
N MET A 13 2.97 6.05 9.50
CA MET A 13 4.05 5.55 8.66
C MET A 13 4.12 4.02 8.75
N VAL A 14 4.20 3.35 7.61
CA VAL A 14 4.30 1.88 7.52
C VAL A 14 5.31 1.48 6.45
N ALA A 15 6.05 0.40 6.70
CA ALA A 15 7.03 -0.16 5.77
C ALA A 15 6.78 -1.68 5.68
N PRO A 16 5.87 -2.16 4.81
CA PRO A 16 5.66 -3.59 4.66
C PRO A 16 6.92 -4.28 4.11
N PRO A 17 7.17 -5.55 4.44
CA PRO A 17 8.32 -6.27 3.91
C PRO A 17 8.36 -6.25 2.38
N CYS A 18 9.45 -5.72 1.80
CA CYS A 18 9.58 -5.49 0.36
C CYS A 18 10.35 -6.62 -0.37
N ALA A 19 11.03 -7.51 0.34
CA ALA A 19 11.94 -8.52 -0.23
C ALA A 19 11.26 -9.39 -1.30
N THR A 20 9.99 -9.76 -1.12
CA THR A 20 9.25 -10.56 -2.11
C THR A 20 8.61 -9.76 -3.24
N TRP A 21 8.68 -8.43 -3.20
CA TRP A 21 7.99 -7.52 -4.12
C TRP A 21 8.95 -6.76 -5.04
N VAL A 22 10.26 -6.83 -4.78
CA VAL A 22 11.31 -6.22 -5.62
C VAL A 22 11.70 -7.11 -6.79
N PHE A 23 12.16 -6.48 -7.87
CA PHE A 23 12.62 -7.16 -9.08
C PHE A 23 13.68 -8.24 -8.83
N LEU A 24 14.55 -8.05 -7.83
CA LEU A 24 15.62 -9.00 -7.50
C LEU A 24 15.09 -10.41 -7.16
N CYS A 25 13.89 -10.51 -6.60
CA CYS A 25 13.28 -11.79 -6.23
C CYS A 25 12.25 -12.29 -7.25
N SER A 26 12.10 -11.62 -8.40
CA SER A 26 11.10 -11.96 -9.43
C SER A 26 11.24 -13.40 -9.95
N ALA A 27 12.47 -13.87 -10.16
CA ALA A 27 12.75 -15.23 -10.63
C ALA A 27 12.23 -16.31 -9.66
N VAL A 28 12.38 -16.09 -8.35
CA VAL A 28 11.95 -17.04 -7.31
C VAL A 28 10.45 -16.89 -7.04
N THR A 29 9.97 -15.66 -6.93
CA THR A 29 8.58 -15.35 -6.55
C THR A 29 7.59 -15.46 -7.70
N GLY A 30 8.07 -15.55 -8.95
CA GLY A 30 7.23 -15.51 -10.15
C GLY A 30 6.49 -14.18 -10.34
N ARG A 31 6.88 -13.13 -9.60
CA ARG A 31 6.24 -11.82 -9.68
C ARG A 31 6.77 -11.04 -10.88
N SER A 32 5.86 -10.47 -11.65
CA SER A 32 6.15 -9.58 -12.76
C SER A 32 5.13 -8.44 -12.79
N TRP A 33 5.31 -7.49 -13.70
CA TRP A 33 4.34 -6.41 -13.89
C TRP A 33 2.98 -6.93 -14.36
N SER A 34 2.97 -8.02 -15.14
CA SER A 34 1.75 -8.70 -15.61
C SER A 34 1.19 -9.69 -14.59
N ASN A 35 2.05 -10.29 -13.75
CA ASN A 35 1.66 -11.17 -12.64
C ASN A 35 2.22 -10.67 -11.30
N PRO A 36 1.71 -9.54 -10.76
CA PRO A 36 2.22 -9.00 -9.50
C PRO A 36 1.87 -9.89 -8.30
N GLY A 37 0.93 -10.84 -8.44
CA GLY A 37 0.55 -11.79 -7.38
C GLY A 37 1.55 -12.92 -7.13
N GLY A 38 2.44 -13.18 -8.10
CA GLY A 38 3.49 -14.19 -8.00
C GLY A 38 2.99 -15.62 -8.21
N ASN A 39 3.79 -16.59 -7.77
CA ASN A 39 3.50 -18.03 -7.80
C ASN A 39 2.92 -18.52 -6.46
N SER A 40 2.73 -19.83 -6.32
CA SER A 40 2.20 -20.50 -5.13
C SER A 40 3.25 -20.85 -4.06
N GLN A 41 4.43 -20.22 -4.09
CA GLN A 41 5.40 -20.43 -3.02
C GLN A 41 4.89 -19.80 -1.72
N ARG A 42 5.13 -20.50 -0.60
CA ARG A 42 4.67 -20.06 0.73
C ARG A 42 5.10 -18.64 1.10
N CYS A 43 6.31 -18.22 0.72
CA CYS A 43 6.79 -16.87 1.00
C CYS A 43 5.98 -15.79 0.25
N VAL A 44 5.53 -16.10 -0.98
CA VAL A 44 4.71 -15.22 -1.82
C VAL A 44 3.30 -15.11 -1.25
N GLU A 45 2.70 -16.24 -0.87
CA GLU A 45 1.37 -16.28 -0.26
C GLU A 45 1.32 -15.53 1.07
N LEU A 46 2.31 -15.74 1.95
CA LEU A 46 2.41 -15.00 3.21
C LEU A 46 2.59 -13.50 2.98
N ALA A 47 3.40 -13.10 2.00
CA ALA A 47 3.55 -11.70 1.63
C ALA A 47 2.24 -11.09 1.09
N ASN A 48 1.48 -11.83 0.28
CA ASN A 48 0.17 -11.39 -0.20
C ASN A 48 -0.82 -11.20 0.96
N ILE A 49 -0.86 -12.14 1.91
CA ILE A 49 -1.71 -12.04 3.11
C ILE A 49 -1.32 -10.83 3.96
N LEU A 50 -0.02 -10.57 4.14
CA LEU A 50 0.46 -9.40 4.88
C LEU A 50 0.01 -8.09 4.23
N VAL A 51 0.12 -7.98 2.90
CA VAL A 51 -0.34 -6.78 2.17
C VAL A 51 -1.86 -6.63 2.24
N LEU A 52 -2.64 -7.71 2.19
CA LEU A 52 -4.09 -7.65 2.39
C LEU A 52 -4.45 -7.14 3.80
N ARG A 53 -3.77 -7.64 4.84
CA ARG A 53 -3.95 -7.15 6.22
C ARG A 53 -3.56 -5.69 6.34
N LEU A 54 -2.49 -5.27 5.67
CA LEU A 54 -2.10 -3.87 5.59
C LEU A 54 -3.23 -3.03 4.99
N ILE A 55 -3.81 -3.43 3.85
CA ILE A 55 -4.94 -2.71 3.23
C ILE A 55 -6.09 -2.52 4.21
N TYR A 56 -6.44 -3.51 5.03
CA TYR A 56 -7.46 -3.35 6.07
C TYR A 56 -7.09 -2.28 7.11
N ILE A 57 -5.84 -2.24 7.54
CA ILE A 57 -5.34 -1.23 8.49
C ILE A 57 -5.39 0.16 7.84
N LEU A 58 -4.98 0.27 6.58
CA LEU A 58 -5.00 1.52 5.82
C LEU A 58 -6.41 2.03 5.59
N PHE A 59 -7.35 1.14 5.25
CA PHE A 59 -8.77 1.47 5.13
C PHE A 59 -9.30 2.07 6.44
N TYR A 60 -8.98 1.45 7.58
CA TYR A 60 -9.37 1.98 8.89
C TYR A 60 -8.72 3.34 9.20
N ALA A 61 -7.46 3.54 8.81
CA ALA A 61 -6.75 4.80 8.97
C ALA A 61 -7.36 5.94 8.12
N VAL A 62 -7.66 5.68 6.84
CA VAL A 62 -8.35 6.63 5.95
C VAL A 62 -9.70 7.04 6.55
N LYS A 63 -10.50 6.06 7.00
CA LYS A 63 -11.80 6.34 7.64
C LYS A 63 -11.70 7.16 8.93
N ARG A 64 -10.54 7.19 9.57
CA ARG A 64 -10.25 7.96 10.79
C ARG A 64 -9.63 9.33 10.52
N ASN A 65 -9.54 9.74 9.25
CA ASN A 65 -8.83 10.94 8.80
C ASN A 65 -7.35 10.94 9.27
N VAL A 66 -6.67 9.80 9.17
CA VAL A 66 -5.24 9.67 9.48
C VAL A 66 -4.49 9.68 8.15
N LYS A 67 -3.51 10.57 8.03
CA LYS A 67 -2.59 10.61 6.89
C LYS A 67 -1.72 9.37 6.90
N ILE A 68 -1.44 8.81 5.73
CA ILE A 68 -0.71 7.55 5.62
C ILE A 68 0.50 7.78 4.72
N LEU A 69 1.64 7.23 5.14
CA LEU A 69 2.85 7.13 4.35
C LEU A 69 3.30 5.67 4.33
N ILE A 70 3.37 5.09 3.14
CA ILE A 70 3.86 3.73 2.93
C ILE A 70 5.24 3.79 2.30
N GLU A 71 6.24 3.24 2.97
CA GLU A 71 7.60 3.06 2.43
C GLU A 71 7.65 1.75 1.64
N GLN A 72 8.06 1.84 0.37
CA GLN A 72 8.47 0.70 -0.45
C GLN A 72 9.55 1.14 -1.43
N PRO A 73 10.42 0.23 -1.90
CA PRO A 73 11.31 0.53 -3.00
C PRO A 73 10.53 0.92 -4.27
N GLN A 74 11.08 1.83 -5.08
CA GLN A 74 10.46 2.29 -6.33
C GLN A 74 10.17 1.14 -7.30
N SER A 75 11.02 0.11 -7.32
CA SER A 75 10.85 -1.07 -8.16
C SER A 75 9.83 -2.08 -7.62
N SER A 76 9.10 -1.76 -6.54
CA SER A 76 8.16 -2.70 -5.94
C SER A 76 6.97 -2.94 -6.87
N VAL A 77 6.73 -4.20 -7.24
CA VAL A 77 5.55 -4.62 -8.00
C VAL A 77 4.28 -4.65 -7.14
N MET A 78 4.38 -4.37 -5.84
CA MET A 78 3.25 -4.28 -4.91
C MET A 78 2.23 -3.25 -5.38
N TRP A 79 2.70 -2.13 -5.93
CA TRP A 79 1.85 -1.05 -6.45
C TRP A 79 0.99 -1.47 -7.65
N MET A 80 1.43 -2.48 -8.40
CA MET A 80 0.70 -3.02 -9.54
C MET A 80 -0.31 -4.10 -9.14
N TRP A 81 -0.21 -4.63 -7.92
CA TRP A 81 -1.07 -5.71 -7.47
C TRP A 81 -2.53 -5.26 -7.34
N ARG A 82 -3.44 -6.05 -7.91
CA ARG A 82 -4.85 -5.68 -8.07
C ARG A 82 -5.55 -5.24 -6.77
N PRO A 83 -5.36 -5.89 -5.61
CA PRO A 83 -5.94 -5.43 -4.35
C PRO A 83 -5.44 -4.05 -3.93
N VAL A 84 -4.14 -3.80 -4.06
CA VAL A 84 -3.51 -2.52 -3.71
C VAL A 84 -4.01 -1.42 -4.64
N ARG A 85 -4.02 -1.66 -5.95
CA ARG A 85 -4.55 -0.70 -6.94
C ARG A 85 -6.01 -0.33 -6.68
N LYS A 86 -6.86 -1.34 -6.37
CA LYS A 86 -8.27 -1.10 -6.03
C LYS A 86 -8.41 -0.22 -4.78
N PHE A 87 -7.61 -0.49 -3.76
CA PHE A 87 -7.60 0.32 -2.54
C PHE A 87 -7.16 1.76 -2.82
N LEU A 88 -6.04 1.97 -3.53
CA LEU A 88 -5.53 3.31 -3.84
C LEU A 88 -6.53 4.12 -4.67
N HIS A 89 -7.17 3.49 -5.66
CA HIS A 89 -8.23 4.12 -6.45
C HIS A 89 -9.44 4.48 -5.59
N TRP A 90 -9.90 3.58 -4.71
CA TRP A 90 -11.01 3.85 -3.80
C TRP A 90 -10.71 5.00 -2.83
N ALA A 91 -9.49 5.05 -2.31
CA ALA A 91 -9.07 6.08 -1.35
C ALA A 91 -8.80 7.44 -2.02
N GLY A 92 -9.02 7.58 -3.33
CA GLY A 92 -8.77 8.83 -4.07
C GLY A 92 -7.29 9.22 -4.11
N CYS A 93 -6.39 8.25 -3.91
CA CYS A 93 -4.99 8.53 -3.63
C CYS A 93 -4.18 8.73 -4.92
N ARG A 94 -3.30 9.73 -4.91
CA ARG A 94 -2.22 9.86 -5.89
C ARG A 94 -1.00 9.17 -5.33
N THR A 95 -0.45 8.21 -6.06
CA THR A 95 0.83 7.60 -5.71
C THR A 95 1.94 8.60 -6.05
N GLU A 96 2.28 9.46 -5.10
CA GLU A 96 3.38 10.40 -5.27
C GLU A 96 4.67 9.78 -4.74
N CYS A 97 5.52 9.31 -5.66
CA CYS A 97 6.82 8.73 -5.33
C CYS A 97 7.77 9.82 -4.79
N TYR A 98 7.77 10.04 -3.48
CA TYR A 98 8.81 10.84 -2.84
C TYR A 98 10.06 9.98 -2.63
N SER A 99 11.14 10.30 -3.35
CA SER A 99 12.46 9.68 -3.15
C SER A 99 13.10 10.28 -1.90
N PHE A 100 12.96 9.60 -0.77
CA PHE A 100 13.94 9.68 0.31
C PHE A 100 14.72 8.38 0.24
N LEU A 101 15.94 8.42 -0.31
CA LEU A 101 16.89 7.29 -0.27
C LEU A 101 16.36 5.97 -0.90
N LEU A 102 15.87 6.00 -2.16
CA LEU A 102 15.40 4.84 -2.96
C LEU A 102 14.04 4.23 -2.54
N ALA A 103 13.38 4.78 -1.52
CA ALA A 103 12.00 4.47 -1.20
C ALA A 103 11.02 5.38 -1.97
N SER A 104 9.96 4.81 -2.52
CA SER A 104 8.72 5.49 -2.88
C SER A 104 7.83 5.57 -1.64
N ALA A 105 7.55 6.79 -1.19
CA ALA A 105 6.40 7.05 -0.34
C ALA A 105 5.11 7.00 -1.17
N CYS A 106 3.98 6.68 -0.55
CA CYS A 106 2.66 7.01 -1.08
C CYS A 106 1.97 7.86 -0.02
N GLU A 107 1.72 9.13 -0.33
CA GLU A 107 0.95 10.00 0.54
C GLU A 107 -0.54 9.84 0.23
N LEU A 108 -1.32 9.46 1.24
CA LEU A 108 -2.78 9.42 1.12
C LEU A 108 -3.33 10.73 1.70
N ASN A 109 -3.53 11.73 0.84
CA ASN A 109 -4.20 12.98 1.19
C ASN A 109 -5.69 12.87 0.86
N MET A 110 -6.52 12.97 1.91
CA MET A 110 -7.97 12.96 1.81
C MET A 110 -8.48 14.41 1.62
N GLU A 111 -8.01 15.10 0.58
CA GLU A 111 -8.44 16.48 0.29
C GLU A 111 -9.74 16.56 -0.52
N SER A 112 -10.30 15.44 -0.98
CA SER A 112 -11.41 15.46 -1.95
C SER A 112 -12.49 14.40 -1.69
N CYS A 113 -12.85 14.17 -0.42
CA CYS A 113 -14.11 13.49 -0.09
C CYS A 113 -15.29 14.49 0.01
N ASP A 114 -15.48 15.32 -1.01
CA ASP A 114 -16.75 16.00 -1.30
C ASP A 114 -17.70 15.07 -2.09
N LEU A 115 -17.77 13.80 -1.68
CA LEU A 115 -18.74 12.83 -2.21
C LEU A 115 -19.77 12.44 -1.12
N TRP A 116 -20.19 13.43 -0.34
CA TRP A 116 -21.39 13.34 0.51
C TRP A 116 -22.68 13.77 -0.19
N HIS A 117 -22.66 13.98 -1.51
CA HIS A 117 -23.86 14.24 -2.30
C HIS A 117 -23.88 13.37 -3.55
N THR A 118 -24.51 12.21 -3.46
CA THR A 118 -25.40 11.57 -4.46
C THR A 118 -25.57 10.10 -4.09
N TRP A 119 -26.50 9.85 -3.18
CA TRP A 119 -27.34 8.66 -3.22
C TRP A 119 -28.51 8.94 -4.15
#